data_AF-A0A9P6H042-F1
#
_entry.id   AF-A0A9P6H042-F1
#
_cell.length_a   1.000
_cell.length_b   1.000
_cell.length_c   1.000
_cell.angle_alpha   90.00
_cell.angle_beta   90.00
_cell.angle_gamma   90.00
#
_symmetry.space_group_name_H-M   'P 1'
#
loop_
_entity.id
_entity.type
_entity.pdbx_description
1 polymer ?
#
loop_
_entity_poly.entity_id
_entity_poly.type
_entity_poly.pdbx_seq_one_letter_code
_entity_poly.pdbx_strand_id
1 'polypeptide(L)'
;MEWQTERQAFRNINPTLNRNSQLKKKMLYVKRIKNLESVNIQGLIPELLAENMEQFYTEIIDTVLCIKPHSPEDIKNVIRVLSVYTKDTKFVSLLLGAICKQVGECYESVYRYWFLIVYIEIKTILDPKFDSMFYVKEFYSKGSLEVKILFLEYLLEFYDSGEAKEMYKKERKKITKYKKEDAKGDLFKAERIEGACRRLGIEFLKEKREKEFKAIIVPGEKEFDWYTCKNEKVEAYEGSLGQKEVVEFIKRNYNDSSKIESLCRALKHTENFRTIPGIINKFKANICYYPVLAKIIKNIGTAGKKFTGRLVEEMFSLRRSTGTSQGRCDVINSLVLLSELVKFKAVPASDVFGLLDHFLKIKDIELFCLLLKNVGRMYLMDESTNSKTREYLDRGINFGNRCSNIECLYINDMVCRIFPNRRETKMEDFISFIVFYFQKEYFNEEGEAWEILKRNRRFLFMLVLRPWEFKDLSHIAFLIDKANLLDPVIDFILVLFSTLQSKMKTIAFAKLMGKVLKYKKMSLQDEILKSILILEIDSRMKTKILASILTDSSYFLKQKYVGLLRKESVKDLEIQSMIFNLCEEMGEKYEEILEEDSFDEELKNLSK
;
A
#
# COMPACT_ATOMS: atom_id res chain seq x y z
N MET A 1 26.91 23.67 -10.39
CA MET A 1 28.08 23.13 -9.68
C MET A 1 28.50 21.86 -10.37
N GLU A 2 29.78 21.71 -10.71
CA GLU A 2 30.30 20.47 -11.28
C GLU A 2 30.41 19.42 -10.17
N TRP A 3 29.75 18.25 -10.36
CA TRP A 3 29.74 17.17 -9.36
C TRP A 3 31.15 16.74 -8.94
N GLN A 4 32.13 16.80 -9.85
CA GLN A 4 33.52 16.48 -9.53
C GLN A 4 34.14 17.44 -8.51
N THR A 5 33.84 18.74 -8.61
CA THR A 5 34.26 19.76 -7.63
C THR A 5 33.56 19.54 -6.29
N GLU A 6 32.26 19.24 -6.31
CA GLU A 6 31.49 18.94 -5.11
C GLU A 6 32.04 17.70 -4.39
N ARG A 7 32.34 16.64 -5.15
CA ARG A 7 32.96 15.40 -4.65
C ARG A 7 34.30 15.65 -3.96
N GLN A 8 35.13 16.52 -4.52
CA GLN A 8 36.42 16.89 -3.90
C GLN A 8 36.22 17.64 -2.57
N ALA A 9 35.19 18.47 -2.46
CA ALA A 9 34.90 19.24 -1.24
C ALA A 9 34.54 18.33 -0.03
N PHE A 10 33.99 17.15 -0.27
CA PHE A 10 33.65 16.20 0.80
C PHE A 10 34.85 15.73 1.63
N ARG A 11 36.08 15.82 1.09
CA ARG A 11 37.31 15.52 1.85
C ARG A 11 37.52 16.46 3.04
N ASN A 12 37.06 17.70 2.91
CA ASN A 12 37.30 18.76 3.89
C ASN A 12 36.21 18.87 4.95
N ILE A 13 35.18 18.03 4.90
CA ILE A 13 34.08 18.04 5.88
C ILE A 13 34.61 17.59 7.25
N ASN A 14 34.68 18.47 8.23
CA ASN A 14 35.10 18.11 9.59
C ASN A 14 33.90 17.66 10.43
N PRO A 15 33.91 16.45 11.02
CA PRO A 15 32.86 16.04 11.94
C PRO A 15 32.94 16.91 13.20
N THR A 16 31.85 17.62 13.49
CA THR A 16 31.71 18.31 14.77
C THR A 16 31.17 17.34 15.80
N LEU A 17 32.05 16.85 16.69
CA LEU A 17 31.65 16.02 17.83
C LEU A 17 30.93 16.88 18.86
N ASN A 18 29.61 17.05 18.71
CA ASN A 18 28.78 17.60 19.76
C ASN A 18 28.19 16.44 20.59
N ARG A 19 28.50 16.43 21.89
CA ARG A 19 27.97 15.43 22.83
C ARG A 19 26.74 16.00 23.52
N ASN A 20 25.55 15.75 22.96
CA ASN A 20 24.28 15.75 23.70
C ASN A 20 23.23 14.90 22.97
N SER A 21 22.38 14.18 23.71
CA SER A 21 21.36 13.28 23.14
C SER A 21 19.94 13.69 23.56
N GLN A 22 19.06 13.86 22.57
CA GLN A 22 17.66 13.47 22.70
C GLN A 22 17.40 12.41 21.63
N LEU A 23 17.22 11.15 22.04
CA LEU A 23 16.97 9.98 21.17
C LEU A 23 15.95 10.26 20.05
N LYS A 24 14.90 11.02 20.36
CA LYS A 24 13.85 11.44 19.41
C LYS A 24 14.39 12.26 18.23
N LYS A 25 15.39 13.12 18.47
CA LYS A 25 16.04 13.95 17.45
C LYS A 25 16.87 13.09 16.49
N LYS A 26 17.61 12.11 17.02
CA LYS A 26 18.39 11.16 16.20
C LYS A 26 17.50 10.26 15.33
N MET A 27 16.41 9.73 15.89
CA MET A 27 15.41 8.99 15.12
C MET A 27 14.71 9.85 14.05
N LEU A 28 14.53 11.15 14.30
CA LEU A 28 13.98 12.08 13.31
C LEU A 28 14.93 12.20 12.11
N TYR A 29 16.25 12.25 12.34
CA TYR A 29 17.24 12.29 11.26
C TYR A 29 17.25 11.01 10.44
N VAL A 30 17.22 9.82 11.07
CA VAL A 30 17.10 8.55 10.34
C VAL A 30 15.82 8.53 9.48
N LYS A 31 14.70 9.03 10.00
CA LYS A 31 13.45 9.17 9.22
C LYS A 31 13.59 10.15 8.05
N ARG A 32 14.33 11.24 8.21
CA ARG A 32 14.62 12.18 7.11
C ARG A 32 15.51 11.54 6.04
N ILE A 33 16.51 10.75 6.44
CA ILE A 33 17.37 9.97 5.53
C ILE A 33 16.55 8.93 4.75
N LYS A 34 15.46 8.40 5.30
CA LYS A 34 14.57 7.50 4.55
C LYS A 34 13.83 8.17 3.39
N ASN A 35 13.61 9.49 3.46
CA ASN A 35 12.75 10.25 2.54
C ASN A 35 13.53 11.34 1.77
N LEU A 36 14.73 11.04 1.27
CA LEU A 36 15.64 12.02 0.65
C LEU A 36 15.01 12.81 -0.51
N GLU A 37 14.05 12.23 -1.24
CA GLU A 37 13.34 12.90 -2.34
C GLU A 37 12.55 14.16 -1.91
N SER A 38 12.18 14.24 -0.62
CA SER A 38 11.34 15.31 -0.07
C SER A 38 12.07 16.25 0.89
N VAL A 39 13.36 15.97 1.16
CA VAL A 39 14.12 16.67 2.21
C VAL A 39 15.08 17.67 1.59
N ASN A 40 15.14 18.86 2.17
CA ASN A 40 16.21 19.81 1.87
C ASN A 40 17.56 19.25 2.35
N ILE A 41 18.29 18.61 1.44
CA ILE A 41 19.60 18.00 1.70
C ILE A 41 20.61 19.03 2.21
N GLN A 42 20.57 20.25 1.67
CA GLN A 42 21.47 21.34 2.10
C GLN A 42 21.24 21.73 3.56
N GLY A 43 20.01 21.62 4.08
CA GLY A 43 19.70 21.82 5.50
C GLY A 43 20.02 20.59 6.36
N LEU A 44 19.91 19.38 5.81
CA LEU A 44 20.18 18.14 6.55
C LEU A 44 21.68 17.91 6.83
N ILE A 45 22.57 18.22 5.88
CA ILE A 45 24.01 17.96 6.02
C ILE A 45 24.62 18.66 7.27
N PRO A 46 24.41 19.97 7.50
CA PRO A 46 24.91 20.64 8.70
C PRO A 46 24.33 20.05 10.00
N GLU A 47 23.07 19.65 9.98
CA GLU A 47 22.40 19.04 11.14
C GLU A 47 23.01 17.67 11.49
N LEU A 48 23.33 16.85 10.48
CA LEU A 48 23.98 15.56 10.67
C LEU A 48 25.44 15.72 11.13
N LEU A 49 26.14 16.73 10.62
CA LEU A 49 27.52 17.04 11.04
C LEU A 49 27.61 17.47 12.50
N ALA A 50 26.60 18.20 12.99
CA ALA A 50 26.53 18.71 14.35
C ALA A 50 26.19 17.63 15.39
N GLU A 51 25.85 16.40 14.99
CA GLU A 51 25.23 15.40 15.84
C GLU A 51 26.00 14.08 15.83
N ASN A 52 26.27 13.52 17.02
CA ASN A 52 26.92 12.21 17.12
C ASN A 52 25.92 11.08 16.80
N MET A 53 26.04 10.48 15.62
CA MET A 53 25.19 9.38 15.13
C MET A 53 25.84 7.99 15.23
N GLU A 54 26.94 7.82 15.96
CA GLU A 54 27.73 6.57 15.98
C GLU A 54 26.90 5.32 16.36
N GLN A 55 25.98 5.46 17.31
CA GLN A 55 25.08 4.38 17.74
C GLN A 55 24.03 3.99 16.68
N PHE A 56 23.83 4.85 15.67
CA PHE A 56 22.83 4.69 14.61
C PHE A 56 23.45 4.32 13.26
N TYR A 57 24.77 4.11 13.18
CA TYR A 57 25.44 3.81 11.91
C TYR A 57 24.82 2.64 11.15
N THR A 58 24.54 1.53 11.83
CA THR A 58 23.88 0.37 11.21
C THR A 58 22.49 0.75 10.68
N GLU A 59 21.68 1.46 11.47
CA GLU A 59 20.33 1.87 11.07
C GLU A 59 20.35 2.86 9.90
N ILE A 60 21.33 3.78 9.86
CA ILE A 60 21.56 4.70 8.73
C ILE A 60 21.92 3.90 7.47
N ILE A 61 22.88 2.98 7.56
CA ILE A 61 23.32 2.14 6.44
C ILE A 61 22.14 1.31 5.92
N ASP A 62 21.42 0.62 6.79
CA ASP A 62 20.25 -0.19 6.41
C ASP A 62 19.16 0.66 5.76
N THR A 63 18.88 1.84 6.31
CA THR A 63 17.90 2.79 5.76
C THR A 63 18.31 3.24 4.36
N VAL A 64 19.58 3.60 4.17
CA VAL A 64 20.11 4.05 2.88
C VAL A 64 20.05 2.92 1.85
N LEU A 65 20.52 1.72 2.19
CA LEU A 65 20.54 0.58 1.27
C LEU A 65 19.13 0.08 0.90
N CYS A 66 18.08 0.48 1.64
CA CYS A 66 16.68 0.20 1.27
C CYS A 66 16.10 1.21 0.26
N ILE A 67 16.81 2.29 -0.08
CA ILE A 67 16.32 3.31 -1.03
C ILE A 67 16.31 2.73 -2.44
N LYS A 68 15.25 3.04 -3.20
CA LYS A 68 15.12 2.69 -4.62
C LYS A 68 15.30 3.96 -5.46
N PRO A 69 16.51 4.28 -5.93
CA PRO A 69 16.77 5.54 -6.62
C PRO A 69 16.11 5.57 -8.00
N HIS A 70 15.31 6.60 -8.26
CA HIS A 70 14.64 6.84 -9.54
C HIS A 70 15.58 7.56 -10.53
N SER A 71 16.58 8.27 -10.01
CA SER A 71 17.48 9.10 -10.79
C SER A 71 18.94 9.08 -10.29
N PRO A 72 19.89 9.50 -11.14
CA PRO A 72 21.28 9.75 -10.74
C PRO A 72 21.41 10.76 -9.58
N GLU A 73 20.50 11.74 -9.49
CA GLU A 73 20.50 12.75 -8.43
C GLU A 73 20.16 12.15 -7.05
N ASP A 74 19.30 11.13 -7.01
CA ASP A 74 19.00 10.42 -5.75
C ASP A 74 20.25 9.72 -5.21
N ILE A 75 21.06 9.14 -6.10
CA ILE A 75 22.34 8.51 -5.75
C ILE A 75 23.32 9.57 -5.25
N LYS A 76 23.39 10.75 -5.91
CA LYS A 76 24.20 11.89 -5.43
C LYS A 76 23.78 12.33 -4.03
N ASN A 77 22.48 12.42 -3.76
CA ASN A 77 21.94 12.75 -2.44
C ASN A 77 22.30 11.72 -1.37
N VAL A 78 22.24 10.43 -1.71
CA VAL A 78 22.71 9.37 -0.82
C VAL A 78 24.21 9.55 -0.51
N ILE A 79 25.04 9.77 -1.53
CA ILE A 79 26.49 9.97 -1.35
C ILE A 79 26.78 11.20 -0.48
N ARG A 80 26.06 12.32 -0.69
CA ARG A 80 26.15 13.53 0.15
C ARG A 80 25.91 13.20 1.63
N VAL A 81 24.86 12.45 1.94
CA VAL A 81 24.53 12.05 3.31
C VAL A 81 25.60 11.11 3.88
N LEU A 82 26.03 10.10 3.12
CA LEU A 82 27.06 9.15 3.56
C LEU A 82 28.42 9.83 3.77
N SER A 83 28.76 10.83 2.95
CA SER A 83 30.04 11.57 3.04
C SER A 83 30.21 12.36 4.33
N VAL A 84 29.12 12.64 5.07
CA VAL A 84 29.18 13.23 6.41
C VAL A 84 29.98 12.34 7.36
N TYR A 85 29.93 11.02 7.16
CA TYR A 85 30.47 10.02 8.08
C TYR A 85 31.75 9.35 7.55
N THR A 86 32.26 9.71 6.37
CA THR A 86 33.41 9.01 5.77
C THR A 86 34.73 9.22 6.52
N LYS A 87 34.82 10.19 7.43
CA LYS A 87 35.99 10.34 8.31
C LYS A 87 36.01 9.35 9.48
N ASP A 88 34.88 8.70 9.76
CA ASP A 88 34.78 7.68 10.80
C ASP A 88 35.08 6.29 10.20
N THR A 89 36.19 5.69 10.61
CA THR A 89 36.65 4.38 10.11
C THR A 89 35.67 3.26 10.43
N LYS A 90 34.94 3.35 11.56
CA LYS A 90 33.93 2.37 11.95
C LYS A 90 32.74 2.41 10.99
N PHE A 91 32.27 3.62 10.66
CA PHE A 91 31.19 3.80 9.68
C PHE A 91 31.60 3.27 8.30
N VAL A 92 32.79 3.65 7.83
CA VAL A 92 33.31 3.21 6.52
C VAL A 92 33.42 1.69 6.44
N SER A 93 33.94 1.05 7.49
CA SER A 93 34.05 -0.40 7.56
C SER A 93 32.67 -1.08 7.50
N LEU A 94 31.70 -0.59 8.25
CA LEU A 94 30.32 -1.10 8.25
C LEU A 94 29.65 -0.93 6.88
N LEU A 95 29.76 0.27 6.28
CA LEU A 95 29.15 0.58 4.99
C LEU A 95 29.72 -0.28 3.87
N LEU A 96 31.05 -0.33 3.74
CA LEU A 96 31.71 -1.12 2.71
C LEU A 96 31.48 -2.62 2.94
N GLY A 97 31.47 -3.08 4.20
CA GLY A 97 31.12 -4.46 4.53
C GLY A 97 29.69 -4.83 4.11
N ALA A 98 28.72 -3.95 4.33
CA ALA A 98 27.33 -4.15 3.92
C ALA A 98 27.17 -4.19 2.39
N ILE A 99 27.86 -3.31 1.67
CA ILE A 99 27.87 -3.30 0.20
C ILE A 99 28.54 -4.57 -0.35
N CYS A 100 29.72 -4.94 0.18
CA CYS A 100 30.48 -6.11 -0.27
C CYS A 100 29.68 -7.41 -0.15
N LYS A 101 28.85 -7.56 0.90
CA LYS A 101 27.97 -8.73 1.07
C LYS A 101 26.93 -8.89 -0.05
N GLN A 102 26.60 -7.82 -0.77
CA GLN A 102 25.54 -7.80 -1.79
C GLN A 102 26.07 -7.56 -3.20
N VAL A 103 27.40 -7.57 -3.40
CA VAL A 103 28.02 -7.26 -4.70
C VAL A 103 27.51 -8.18 -5.81
N GLY A 104 27.30 -9.48 -5.54
CA GLY A 104 26.76 -10.43 -6.51
C GLY A 104 25.41 -9.98 -7.09
N GLU A 105 24.47 -9.61 -6.21
CA GLU A 105 23.14 -9.14 -6.61
C GLU A 105 23.19 -7.80 -7.37
N CYS A 106 24.23 -7.00 -7.18
CA CYS A 106 24.37 -5.70 -7.84
C CYS A 106 24.61 -5.82 -9.36
N TYR A 107 25.16 -6.93 -9.83
CA TYR A 107 25.41 -7.15 -11.26
C TYR A 107 24.14 -7.50 -12.05
N GLU A 108 23.10 -8.00 -11.37
CA GLU A 108 21.86 -8.48 -11.98
C GLU A 108 20.66 -7.59 -11.65
N SER A 109 20.74 -6.78 -10.60
CA SER A 109 19.60 -6.03 -10.07
C SER A 109 19.61 -4.54 -10.42
N VAL A 110 18.57 -4.10 -11.14
CA VAL A 110 18.24 -2.68 -11.36
C VAL A 110 17.97 -1.93 -10.05
N TYR A 111 17.65 -2.65 -8.96
CA TYR A 111 17.42 -2.06 -7.66
C TYR A 111 18.69 -1.84 -6.84
N ARG A 112 19.74 -2.64 -7.08
CA ARG A 112 20.95 -2.65 -6.25
C ARG A 112 22.22 -2.24 -6.99
N TYR A 113 22.22 -2.09 -8.31
CA TYR A 113 23.39 -1.66 -9.09
C TYR A 113 24.11 -0.42 -8.51
N TRP A 114 23.34 0.51 -7.94
CA TRP A 114 23.84 1.77 -7.41
C TRP A 114 24.69 1.60 -6.14
N PHE A 115 24.68 0.43 -5.50
CA PHE A 115 25.57 0.14 -4.37
C PHE A 115 27.03 0.13 -4.84
N LEU A 116 27.29 -0.36 -6.06
CA LEU A 116 28.63 -0.33 -6.66
C LEU A 116 29.06 1.11 -6.99
N ILE A 117 28.11 1.97 -7.37
CA ILE A 117 28.37 3.40 -7.55
C ILE A 117 28.77 4.04 -6.21
N VAL A 118 28.00 3.76 -5.14
CA VAL A 118 28.34 4.24 -3.80
C VAL A 118 29.72 3.73 -3.37
N TYR A 119 30.04 2.46 -3.62
CA TYR A 119 31.36 1.91 -3.33
C TYR A 119 32.47 2.72 -4.02
N ILE A 120 32.35 2.96 -5.33
CA ILE A 120 33.34 3.71 -6.11
C ILE A 120 33.47 5.13 -5.56
N GLU A 121 32.36 5.85 -5.42
CA GLU A 121 32.37 7.26 -5.02
C GLU A 121 32.90 7.44 -3.59
N ILE A 122 32.52 6.57 -2.64
CA ILE A 122 33.05 6.59 -1.28
C ILE A 122 34.55 6.26 -1.28
N LYS A 123 35.00 5.26 -2.06
CA LYS A 123 36.44 4.95 -2.19
C LYS A 123 37.23 6.11 -2.81
N THR A 124 36.69 6.80 -3.81
CA THR A 124 37.32 7.99 -4.41
C THR A 124 37.37 9.19 -3.46
N ILE A 125 36.38 9.34 -2.58
CA ILE A 125 36.39 10.35 -1.52
C ILE A 125 37.51 10.04 -0.54
N LEU A 126 37.62 8.78 -0.09
CA LEU A 126 38.61 8.31 0.89
C LEU A 126 40.04 8.31 0.36
N ASP A 127 40.25 7.89 -0.89
CA ASP A 127 41.57 7.77 -1.51
C ASP A 127 41.59 8.48 -2.88
N PRO A 128 42.30 9.62 -2.99
CA PRO A 128 42.47 10.34 -4.26
C PRO A 128 43.18 9.55 -5.36
N LYS A 129 43.97 8.53 -4.99
CA LYS A 129 44.70 7.68 -5.94
C LYS A 129 43.89 6.46 -6.36
N PHE A 130 42.68 6.28 -5.81
CA PHE A 130 41.80 5.18 -6.19
C PHE A 130 41.43 5.26 -7.67
N ASP A 131 41.78 4.22 -8.42
CA ASP A 131 41.48 4.12 -9.85
C ASP A 131 39.99 3.76 -10.06
N SER A 132 39.16 4.78 -9.88
CA SER A 132 37.71 4.66 -10.07
C SER A 132 37.34 4.13 -11.46
N MET A 133 38.09 4.49 -12.51
CA MET A 133 37.80 4.05 -13.87
C MET A 133 38.08 2.56 -14.08
N PHE A 134 39.12 2.01 -13.45
CA PHE A 134 39.36 0.57 -13.45
C PHE A 134 38.15 -0.19 -12.91
N TYR A 135 37.63 0.19 -11.74
CA TYR A 135 36.48 -0.48 -11.12
C TYR A 135 35.19 -0.28 -11.91
N VAL A 136 34.99 0.89 -12.52
CA VAL A 136 33.85 1.10 -13.42
C VAL A 136 33.90 0.13 -14.60
N LYS A 137 35.07 -0.06 -15.23
CA LYS A 137 35.23 -1.03 -16.32
C LYS A 137 34.99 -2.45 -15.84
N GLU A 138 35.53 -2.80 -14.68
CA GLU A 138 35.37 -4.13 -14.09
C GLU A 138 33.89 -4.45 -13.83
N PHE A 139 33.18 -3.57 -13.10
CA PHE A 139 31.78 -3.78 -12.78
C PHE A 139 30.88 -3.72 -14.01
N TYR A 140 31.17 -2.83 -14.95
CA TYR A 140 30.47 -2.78 -16.23
C TYR A 140 30.61 -4.11 -16.98
N SER A 141 31.80 -4.71 -17.02
CA SER A 141 32.02 -5.98 -17.74
C SER A 141 31.17 -7.13 -17.21
N LYS A 142 30.98 -7.18 -15.88
CA LYS A 142 30.26 -8.23 -15.16
C LYS A 142 28.74 -8.02 -15.11
N GLY A 143 28.27 -6.81 -15.39
CA GLY A 143 26.85 -6.46 -15.32
C GLY A 143 25.98 -7.09 -16.41
N SER A 144 24.72 -7.37 -16.05
CA SER A 144 23.62 -7.60 -16.98
C SER A 144 23.42 -6.41 -17.93
N LEU A 145 22.64 -6.59 -19.02
CA LEU A 145 22.42 -5.53 -20.00
C LEU A 145 21.77 -4.28 -19.37
N GLU A 146 20.80 -4.47 -18.50
CA GLU A 146 20.13 -3.39 -17.77
C GLU A 146 21.10 -2.63 -16.86
N VAL A 147 21.91 -3.37 -16.11
CA VAL A 147 22.94 -2.77 -15.24
C VAL A 147 23.97 -2.03 -16.07
N LYS A 148 24.40 -2.57 -17.22
CA LYS A 148 25.29 -1.87 -18.17
C LYS A 148 24.70 -0.54 -18.64
N ILE A 149 23.42 -0.51 -19.00
CA ILE A 149 22.74 0.74 -19.39
C ILE A 149 22.80 1.75 -18.23
N LEU A 150 22.50 1.33 -17.01
CA LEU A 150 22.53 2.21 -15.83
C LEU A 150 23.96 2.68 -15.47
N PHE A 151 24.98 1.86 -15.71
CA PHE A 151 26.38 2.26 -15.55
C PHE A 151 26.85 3.27 -16.61
N LEU A 152 26.31 3.22 -17.84
CA LEU A 152 26.59 4.25 -18.84
C LEU A 152 25.97 5.60 -18.45
N GLU A 153 24.79 5.58 -17.82
CA GLU A 153 24.18 6.79 -17.25
C GLU A 153 24.99 7.35 -16.09
N TYR A 154 25.52 6.48 -15.23
CA TYR A 154 26.47 6.88 -14.19
C TYR A 154 27.72 7.53 -14.77
N LEU A 155 28.35 6.93 -15.79
CA LEU A 155 29.50 7.51 -16.48
C LEU A 155 29.20 8.91 -17.04
N LEU A 156 28.04 9.08 -17.67
CA LEU A 156 27.61 10.36 -18.24
C LEU A 156 27.38 11.44 -17.17
N GLU A 157 26.84 11.08 -16.01
CA GLU A 157 26.39 12.02 -14.97
C GLU A 157 27.43 12.31 -13.88
N PHE A 158 28.42 11.44 -13.70
CA PHE A 158 29.42 11.52 -12.62
C PHE A 158 30.84 11.78 -13.12
N TYR A 159 31.14 11.52 -14.40
CA TYR A 159 32.48 11.70 -14.97
C TYR A 159 32.48 12.68 -16.14
N ASP A 160 33.42 13.62 -16.12
CA ASP A 160 33.68 14.53 -17.24
C ASP A 160 35.02 14.25 -17.97
N SER A 161 35.75 13.22 -17.54
CA SER A 161 37.05 12.88 -18.10
C SER A 161 36.96 12.39 -19.55
N GLY A 162 38.03 12.64 -20.32
CA GLY A 162 38.13 12.17 -21.72
C GLY A 162 37.96 10.65 -21.84
N GLU A 163 38.59 9.89 -20.93
CA GLU A 163 38.51 8.43 -20.90
C GLU A 163 37.08 7.92 -20.65
N ALA A 164 36.35 8.53 -19.70
CA ALA A 164 34.95 8.18 -19.44
C ALA A 164 34.05 8.49 -20.65
N LYS A 165 34.27 9.64 -21.30
CA LYS A 165 33.56 10.04 -22.52
C LYS A 165 33.82 9.08 -23.68
N GLU A 166 35.05 8.59 -23.83
CA GLU A 166 35.41 7.59 -24.85
C GLU A 166 34.77 6.23 -24.57
N MET A 167 34.85 5.74 -23.33
CA MET A 167 34.18 4.50 -22.91
C MET A 167 32.68 4.59 -23.15
N TYR A 168 32.04 5.67 -22.70
CA TYR A 168 30.62 5.93 -22.94
C TYR A 168 30.30 5.88 -24.44
N LYS A 169 31.02 6.61 -25.29
CA LYS A 169 30.80 6.62 -26.75
C LYS A 169 30.96 5.23 -27.38
N LYS A 170 31.99 4.49 -26.96
CA LYS A 170 32.30 3.14 -27.49
C LYS A 170 31.24 2.13 -27.11
N GLU A 171 30.85 2.08 -25.85
CA GLU A 171 29.93 1.08 -25.32
C GLU A 171 28.46 1.43 -25.65
N ARG A 172 28.07 2.71 -25.65
CA ARG A 172 26.75 3.15 -26.11
C ARG A 172 26.49 2.74 -27.56
N LYS A 173 27.50 2.80 -28.45
CA LYS A 173 27.37 2.33 -29.85
C LYS A 173 27.05 0.83 -29.97
N LYS A 174 27.35 0.02 -28.96
CA LYS A 174 27.01 -1.41 -28.93
C LYS A 174 25.57 -1.65 -28.48
N ILE A 175 25.02 -0.76 -27.66
CA ILE A 175 23.66 -0.84 -27.11
C ILE A 175 22.79 0.22 -27.79
N THR A 176 22.43 -0.03 -29.04
CA THR A 176 21.61 0.93 -29.82
C THR A 176 20.12 0.78 -29.56
N LYS A 177 19.67 -0.42 -29.17
CA LYS A 177 18.26 -0.72 -28.89
C LYS A 177 18.11 -1.59 -27.64
N TYR A 178 17.01 -1.41 -26.90
CA TYR A 178 16.60 -2.26 -25.78
C TYR A 178 15.13 -2.66 -25.95
N LYS A 179 14.82 -3.96 -25.78
CA LYS A 179 13.45 -4.51 -25.88
C LYS A 179 12.88 -4.78 -24.50
N LYS A 180 11.59 -4.45 -24.30
CA LYS A 180 10.88 -4.60 -23.02
C LYS A 180 10.60 -6.06 -22.61
N GLU A 181 10.86 -7.04 -23.48
CA GLU A 181 10.61 -8.47 -23.22
C GLU A 181 11.31 -8.98 -21.94
N ASP A 182 12.41 -8.33 -21.52
CA ASP A 182 13.20 -8.66 -20.31
C ASP A 182 12.68 -8.01 -19.00
N ALA A 183 11.64 -7.17 -19.08
CA ALA A 183 11.06 -6.43 -17.97
C ALA A 183 9.60 -6.83 -17.69
N LYS A 184 9.28 -8.14 -17.78
CA LYS A 184 7.94 -8.66 -17.47
C LYS A 184 7.60 -8.43 -15.99
N GLY A 185 6.57 -7.63 -15.74
CA GLY A 185 5.86 -7.56 -14.45
C GLY A 185 6.27 -6.46 -13.49
N ASP A 186 7.37 -5.74 -13.75
CA ASP A 186 7.87 -4.72 -12.82
C ASP A 186 7.89 -3.32 -13.47
N LEU A 187 6.87 -2.53 -13.13
CA LEU A 187 6.66 -1.18 -13.68
C LEU A 187 7.82 -0.24 -13.31
N PHE A 188 8.34 -0.32 -12.09
CA PHE A 188 9.46 0.51 -11.64
C PHE A 188 10.75 0.18 -12.40
N LYS A 189 11.07 -1.12 -12.55
CA LYS A 189 12.24 -1.57 -13.33
C LYS A 189 12.15 -1.01 -14.75
N ALA A 190 10.97 -1.11 -15.38
CA ALA A 190 10.74 -0.62 -16.72
C ALA A 190 10.90 0.91 -16.83
N GLU A 191 10.33 1.68 -15.90
CA GLU A 191 10.43 3.15 -15.87
C GLU A 191 11.88 3.62 -15.68
N ARG A 192 12.62 3.00 -14.74
CA ARG A 192 14.01 3.37 -14.46
C ARG A 192 14.92 3.14 -15.67
N ILE A 193 14.73 2.02 -16.37
CA ILE A 193 15.47 1.68 -17.59
C ILE A 193 15.05 2.55 -18.76
N GLU A 194 13.75 2.80 -18.95
CA GLU A 194 13.25 3.71 -20.00
C GLU A 194 13.83 5.12 -19.82
N GLY A 195 13.90 5.63 -18.58
CA GLY A 195 14.53 6.90 -18.25
C GLY A 195 16.03 6.93 -18.58
N ALA A 196 16.77 5.87 -18.25
CA ALA A 196 18.18 5.74 -18.58
C ALA A 196 18.41 5.70 -20.11
N CYS A 197 17.66 4.85 -20.83
CA CYS A 197 17.73 4.76 -22.28
C CYS A 197 17.46 6.10 -22.95
N ARG A 198 16.46 6.86 -22.47
CA ARG A 198 16.14 8.19 -22.98
C ARG A 198 17.31 9.16 -22.82
N ARG A 199 17.93 9.22 -21.64
CA ARG A 199 19.10 10.07 -21.37
C ARG A 199 20.32 9.68 -22.20
N LEU A 200 20.50 8.38 -22.43
CA LEU A 200 21.60 7.83 -23.23
C LEU A 200 21.30 7.82 -24.74
N GLY A 201 20.10 8.23 -25.16
CA GLY A 201 19.65 8.16 -26.56
C GLY A 201 19.72 6.74 -27.13
N ILE A 202 19.33 5.74 -26.34
CA ILE A 202 19.17 4.32 -26.74
C ILE A 202 17.70 4.12 -27.13
N GLU A 203 17.45 3.48 -28.28
CA GLU A 203 16.08 3.26 -28.77
C GLU A 203 15.35 2.22 -27.88
N PHE A 204 14.33 2.66 -27.16
CA PHE A 204 13.51 1.79 -26.31
C PHE A 204 12.34 1.21 -27.12
N LEU A 205 12.46 -0.05 -27.53
CA LEU A 205 11.46 -0.75 -28.33
C LEU A 205 10.33 -1.26 -27.43
N LYS A 206 9.20 -0.53 -27.43
CA LYS A 206 7.94 -1.01 -26.88
C LYS A 206 7.36 -2.04 -27.85
N GLU A 207 7.13 -3.28 -27.41
CA GLU A 207 6.35 -4.24 -28.21
C GLU A 207 5.01 -3.58 -28.58
N LYS A 208 4.70 -3.57 -29.88
CA LYS A 208 3.32 -3.44 -30.32
C LYS A 208 2.59 -4.64 -29.74
N ARG A 209 1.74 -4.42 -28.74
CA ARG A 209 0.80 -5.44 -28.28
C ARG A 209 -0.08 -5.84 -29.47
N GLU A 210 0.22 -6.96 -30.09
CA GLU A 210 -0.69 -7.60 -31.03
C GLU A 210 -1.97 -7.94 -30.25
N LYS A 211 -3.06 -7.28 -30.67
CA LYS A 211 -4.37 -7.26 -30.00
C LYS A 211 -4.35 -6.63 -28.61
N GLU A 212 -3.94 -5.37 -28.54
CA GLU A 212 -4.65 -4.45 -27.66
C GLU A 212 -6.15 -4.58 -27.94
N PHE A 213 -6.88 -4.96 -26.89
CA PHE A 213 -8.32 -4.82 -26.78
C PHE A 213 -8.69 -3.46 -27.39
N LYS A 214 -9.46 -3.44 -28.48
CA LYS A 214 -10.05 -2.21 -28.99
C LYS A 214 -10.99 -1.71 -27.90
N ALA A 215 -10.51 -0.80 -27.05
CA ALA A 215 -11.38 0.04 -26.26
C ALA A 215 -12.28 0.78 -27.25
N ILE A 216 -13.60 0.70 -27.02
CA ILE A 216 -14.63 1.33 -27.83
C ILE A 216 -14.52 2.87 -27.78
N ILE A 217 -13.63 3.42 -26.96
CA ILE A 217 -13.41 4.85 -26.78
C ILE A 217 -11.90 5.09 -26.75
N VAL A 218 -11.41 5.79 -27.77
CA VAL A 218 -10.07 6.37 -27.79
C VAL A 218 -10.13 7.64 -26.95
N PRO A 219 -9.44 7.71 -25.80
CA PRO A 219 -9.34 8.98 -25.09
C PRO A 219 -8.34 9.85 -25.83
N GLY A 220 -8.80 11.03 -26.27
CA GLY A 220 -7.95 12.02 -26.92
C GLY A 220 -6.84 12.51 -25.99
N GLU A 221 -5.77 13.03 -26.58
CA GLU A 221 -4.49 13.48 -25.98
C GLU A 221 -4.58 14.43 -24.76
N LYS A 222 -5.79 14.83 -24.33
CA LYS A 222 -6.07 15.67 -23.16
C LYS A 222 -6.48 14.89 -21.90
N GLU A 223 -6.54 13.56 -21.93
CA GLU A 223 -6.99 12.79 -20.76
C GLU A 223 -5.93 12.73 -19.64
N PHE A 224 -4.65 12.86 -19.97
CA PHE A 224 -3.57 12.96 -18.96
C PHE A 224 -3.57 14.32 -18.24
N ASP A 225 -4.06 15.37 -18.90
CA ASP A 225 -4.28 16.69 -18.30
C ASP A 225 -5.48 16.67 -17.32
N TRP A 226 -6.41 15.73 -17.49
CA TRP A 226 -7.56 15.50 -16.61
C TRP A 226 -7.13 14.99 -15.22
N TYR A 227 -6.11 14.13 -15.16
CA TYR A 227 -5.57 13.60 -13.90
C TYR A 227 -4.56 14.53 -13.22
N THR A 228 -3.98 15.48 -13.95
CA THR A 228 -2.92 16.37 -13.44
C THR A 228 -3.34 17.82 -13.25
N CYS A 229 -4.58 18.19 -13.64
CA CYS A 229 -5.14 19.54 -13.49
C CYS A 229 -4.21 20.65 -14.03
N LYS A 230 -3.48 20.40 -15.11
CA LYS A 230 -2.60 21.39 -15.74
C LYS A 230 -3.11 21.70 -17.15
N ASN A 231 -3.81 22.84 -17.24
CA ASN A 231 -4.32 23.55 -18.43
C ASN A 231 -5.64 22.97 -19.00
N GLU A 232 -6.65 23.71 -19.45
CA GLU A 232 -6.74 25.05 -20.07
C GLU A 232 -8.10 25.72 -19.77
N LYS A 233 -8.12 27.06 -19.79
CA LYS A 233 -9.29 27.96 -19.93
C LYS A 233 -10.42 27.79 -18.91
N VAL A 234 -10.27 28.57 -17.84
CA VAL A 234 -11.39 29.00 -17.00
C VAL A 234 -12.38 29.74 -17.90
N GLU A 235 -13.51 29.11 -18.21
CA GLU A 235 -14.67 29.84 -18.71
C GLU A 235 -15.05 30.88 -17.65
N ALA A 236 -14.81 32.15 -17.96
CA ALA A 236 -15.30 33.25 -17.16
C ALA A 236 -16.83 33.26 -17.30
N TYR A 237 -17.53 32.88 -16.24
CA TYR A 237 -18.96 33.12 -16.13
C TYR A 237 -19.19 34.63 -16.02
N GLU A 238 -19.44 35.28 -17.15
CA GLU A 238 -19.90 36.67 -17.21
C GLU A 238 -21.43 36.67 -17.25
N GLY A 239 -22.06 36.72 -16.06
CA GLY A 239 -23.51 36.85 -15.94
C GLY A 239 -24.07 36.53 -14.55
N SER A 240 -25.27 37.04 -14.26
CA SER A 240 -26.03 36.69 -13.07
C SER A 240 -26.50 35.23 -13.18
N LEU A 241 -26.12 34.40 -12.20
CA LEU A 241 -26.41 32.97 -12.19
C LEU A 241 -27.76 32.67 -11.52
N GLY A 242 -28.65 31.96 -12.21
CA GLY A 242 -29.92 31.51 -11.62
C GLY A 242 -29.69 30.45 -10.54
N GLN A 243 -30.41 30.51 -9.41
CA GLN A 243 -30.27 29.53 -8.31
C GLN A 243 -30.45 28.08 -8.79
N LYS A 244 -31.38 27.83 -9.73
CA LYS A 244 -31.63 26.48 -10.30
C LYS A 244 -30.42 25.97 -11.08
N GLU A 245 -29.81 26.82 -11.91
CA GLU A 245 -28.65 26.49 -12.73
C GLU A 245 -27.44 26.17 -11.85
N VAL A 246 -27.21 26.96 -10.80
CA VAL A 246 -26.12 26.71 -9.84
C VAL A 246 -26.33 25.39 -9.10
N VAL A 247 -27.55 25.08 -8.68
CA VAL A 247 -27.87 23.82 -8.01
C VAL A 247 -27.64 22.62 -8.95
N GLU A 248 -28.07 22.70 -10.21
CA GLU A 248 -27.82 21.64 -11.18
C GLU A 248 -26.34 21.48 -11.50
N PHE A 249 -25.62 22.60 -11.62
CA PHE A 249 -24.18 22.59 -11.85
C PHE A 249 -23.43 21.89 -10.70
N ILE A 250 -23.75 22.22 -9.45
CA ILE A 250 -23.17 21.58 -8.27
C ILE A 250 -23.48 20.08 -8.28
N LYS A 251 -24.74 19.68 -8.54
CA LYS A 251 -25.11 18.25 -8.59
C LYS A 251 -24.32 17.47 -9.65
N ARG A 252 -24.06 18.07 -10.81
CA ARG A 252 -23.31 17.43 -11.91
C ARG A 252 -21.80 17.41 -11.68
N ASN A 253 -21.26 18.36 -10.90
CA ASN A 253 -19.82 18.60 -10.81
C ASN A 253 -19.25 18.62 -9.38
N TYR A 254 -19.96 18.11 -8.37
CA TYR A 254 -19.52 18.21 -6.96
C TYR A 254 -18.17 17.53 -6.64
N ASN A 255 -17.74 16.55 -7.45
CA ASN A 255 -16.43 15.91 -7.35
C ASN A 255 -15.32 16.61 -8.17
N ASP A 256 -15.67 17.59 -9.00
CA ASP A 256 -14.73 18.31 -9.88
C ASP A 256 -14.29 19.62 -9.22
N SER A 257 -13.16 19.58 -8.50
CA SER A 257 -12.67 20.72 -7.71
C SER A 257 -12.43 21.98 -8.55
N SER A 258 -12.02 21.83 -9.82
CA SER A 258 -11.72 22.94 -10.74
C SER A 258 -13.00 23.67 -11.18
N LYS A 259 -14.03 22.90 -11.54
CA LYS A 259 -15.34 23.47 -11.87
C LYS A 259 -16.00 24.15 -10.67
N ILE A 260 -15.87 23.56 -9.49
CA ILE A 260 -16.35 24.17 -8.25
C ILE A 260 -15.58 25.46 -7.92
N GLU A 261 -14.28 25.55 -8.20
CA GLU A 261 -13.50 26.80 -8.05
C GLU A 261 -13.93 27.90 -9.02
N SER A 262 -14.26 27.52 -10.24
CA SER A 262 -14.77 28.45 -11.25
C SER A 262 -16.15 28.98 -10.86
N LEU A 263 -17.04 28.10 -10.37
CA LEU A 263 -18.31 28.50 -9.78
C LEU A 263 -18.12 29.41 -8.56
N CYS A 264 -17.18 29.10 -7.67
CA CYS A 264 -16.89 29.95 -6.50
C CYS A 264 -16.44 31.36 -6.91
N ARG A 265 -15.68 31.50 -8.01
CA ARG A 265 -15.30 32.82 -8.56
C ARG A 265 -16.51 33.57 -9.10
N ALA A 266 -17.39 32.90 -9.84
CA ALA A 266 -18.63 33.49 -10.34
C ALA A 266 -19.58 33.92 -9.21
N LEU A 267 -19.68 33.14 -8.13
CA LEU A 267 -20.52 33.44 -6.98
C LEU A 267 -19.98 34.57 -6.08
N LYS A 268 -18.75 35.05 -6.30
CA LYS A 268 -18.20 36.24 -5.58
C LYS A 268 -18.81 37.55 -6.06
N HIS A 269 -19.40 37.60 -7.25
CA HIS A 269 -20.04 38.81 -7.76
C HIS A 269 -21.25 39.19 -6.91
N THR A 270 -21.38 40.48 -6.59
CA THR A 270 -22.41 41.03 -5.69
C THR A 270 -23.84 40.70 -6.11
N GLU A 271 -24.08 40.62 -7.41
CA GLU A 271 -25.35 40.25 -8.04
C GLU A 271 -25.80 38.83 -7.68
N ASN A 272 -24.84 37.92 -7.42
CA ASN A 272 -25.09 36.51 -7.11
C ASN A 272 -25.26 36.26 -5.60
N PHE A 273 -25.03 37.24 -4.71
CA PHE A 273 -25.12 37.01 -3.26
C PHE A 273 -26.52 36.60 -2.79
N ARG A 274 -27.58 37.01 -3.50
CA ARG A 274 -28.97 36.66 -3.17
C ARG A 274 -29.28 35.17 -3.37
N THR A 275 -28.52 34.45 -4.20
CA THR A 275 -28.77 33.03 -4.49
C THR A 275 -28.13 32.08 -3.47
N ILE A 276 -27.11 32.56 -2.74
CA ILE A 276 -26.32 31.76 -1.79
C ILE A 276 -27.15 31.12 -0.68
N PRO A 277 -28.05 31.82 0.04
CA PRO A 277 -28.88 31.19 1.06
C PRO A 277 -29.76 30.06 0.49
N GLY A 278 -30.22 30.22 -0.74
CA GLY A 278 -30.99 29.21 -1.46
C GLY A 278 -30.17 27.99 -1.85
N ILE A 279 -28.89 28.17 -2.21
CA ILE A 279 -27.94 27.08 -2.48
C ILE A 279 -27.64 26.30 -1.21
N ILE A 280 -27.31 27.01 -0.11
CA ILE A 280 -27.02 26.39 1.19
C ILE A 280 -28.23 25.59 1.68
N ASN A 281 -29.43 26.19 1.69
CA ASN A 281 -30.64 25.48 2.14
C ASN A 281 -30.99 24.26 1.28
N LYS A 282 -30.61 24.25 0.00
CA LYS A 282 -30.87 23.10 -0.88
C LYS A 282 -29.96 21.91 -0.60
N PHE A 283 -28.72 22.16 -0.17
CA PHE A 283 -27.71 21.11 0.01
C PHE A 283 -27.40 20.78 1.47
N LYS A 284 -27.83 21.61 2.44
CA LYS A 284 -27.55 21.42 3.88
C LYS A 284 -28.09 20.10 4.47
N ALA A 285 -28.98 19.40 3.78
CA ALA A 285 -29.51 18.11 4.23
C ALA A 285 -28.69 16.91 3.70
N ASN A 286 -27.70 17.14 2.84
CA ASN A 286 -26.91 16.08 2.23
C ASN A 286 -25.41 16.32 2.45
N ILE A 287 -24.85 15.48 3.32
CA ILE A 287 -23.46 15.54 3.80
C ILE A 287 -22.44 15.47 2.65
N CYS A 288 -22.77 14.81 1.52
CA CYS A 288 -21.87 14.70 0.36
C CYS A 288 -21.50 16.05 -0.24
N TYR A 289 -22.33 17.09 -0.04
CA TYR A 289 -22.07 18.43 -0.58
C TYR A 289 -21.39 19.36 0.41
N TYR A 290 -21.11 18.95 1.65
CA TYR A 290 -20.55 19.85 2.67
C TYR A 290 -19.16 20.39 2.34
N PRO A 291 -18.23 19.62 1.74
CA PRO A 291 -16.96 20.18 1.30
C PRO A 291 -17.14 21.29 0.25
N VAL A 292 -18.08 21.11 -0.68
CA VAL A 292 -18.42 22.10 -1.71
C VAL A 292 -19.07 23.33 -1.09
N LEU A 293 -20.03 23.14 -0.17
CA LEU A 293 -20.66 24.24 0.55
C LEU A 293 -19.65 25.04 1.38
N ALA A 294 -18.76 24.37 2.11
CA ALA A 294 -17.74 25.02 2.91
C ALA A 294 -16.77 25.85 2.03
N LYS A 295 -16.41 25.32 0.86
CA LYS A 295 -15.59 26.03 -0.14
C LYS A 295 -16.30 27.26 -0.71
N ILE A 296 -17.60 27.15 -1.03
CA ILE A 296 -18.43 28.30 -1.46
C ILE A 296 -18.50 29.35 -0.35
N ILE A 297 -18.89 28.96 0.87
CA ILE A 297 -19.04 29.84 2.04
C ILE A 297 -17.72 30.55 2.36
N LYS A 298 -16.58 29.84 2.29
CA LYS A 298 -15.26 30.46 2.50
C LYS A 298 -14.95 31.53 1.45
N ASN A 299 -15.33 31.29 0.20
CA ASN A 299 -14.96 32.13 -0.93
C ASN A 299 -15.84 33.39 -1.09
N ILE A 300 -17.06 33.40 -0.57
CA ILE A 300 -17.99 34.56 -0.68
C ILE A 300 -17.64 35.72 0.29
N GLY A 301 -16.51 35.64 1.00
CA GLY A 301 -15.96 36.77 1.76
C GLY A 301 -16.74 37.13 3.02
N THR A 302 -17.16 38.41 3.14
CA THR A 302 -17.81 38.95 4.35
C THR A 302 -19.17 38.31 4.63
N ALA A 303 -19.94 37.99 3.59
CA ALA A 303 -21.21 37.27 3.72
C ALA A 303 -21.01 35.86 4.30
N GLY A 304 -19.95 35.17 3.85
CA GLY A 304 -19.54 33.87 4.37
C GLY A 304 -19.15 33.94 5.84
N LYS A 305 -18.33 34.94 6.23
CA LYS A 305 -17.98 35.17 7.63
C LYS A 305 -19.21 35.38 8.52
N LYS A 306 -20.20 36.17 8.06
CA LYS A 306 -21.47 36.37 8.79
C LYS A 306 -22.27 35.07 8.93
N PHE A 307 -22.34 34.26 7.87
CA PHE A 307 -23.00 32.96 7.92
C PHE A 307 -22.31 32.02 8.91
N THR A 308 -20.98 31.91 8.84
CA THR A 308 -20.18 31.10 9.75
C THR A 308 -20.34 31.55 11.21
N GLY A 309 -20.32 32.86 11.48
CA GLY A 309 -20.54 33.40 12.81
C GLY A 309 -21.91 33.02 13.39
N ARG A 310 -22.98 33.15 12.60
CA ARG A 310 -24.32 32.70 13.01
C ARG A 310 -24.37 31.20 13.30
N LEU A 311 -23.73 30.39 12.47
CA LEU A 311 -23.68 28.93 12.66
C LEU A 311 -22.98 28.56 13.98
N VAL A 312 -21.91 29.27 14.34
CA VAL A 312 -21.21 29.09 15.61
C VAL A 312 -22.09 29.53 16.78
N GLU A 313 -22.74 30.71 16.69
CA GLU A 313 -23.67 31.22 17.70
C GLU A 313 -24.87 30.26 17.92
N GLU A 314 -25.43 29.73 16.83
CA GLU A 314 -26.50 28.73 16.86
C GLU A 314 -26.07 27.51 17.68
N MET A 315 -24.84 27.02 17.50
CA MET A 315 -24.29 25.89 18.28
C MET A 315 -24.13 26.21 19.76
N PHE A 316 -23.75 27.44 20.14
CA PHE A 316 -23.68 27.85 21.56
C PHE A 316 -25.06 28.07 22.19
N SER A 317 -26.07 28.39 21.39
CA SER A 317 -27.44 28.64 21.84
C SER A 317 -28.28 27.37 22.03
N LEU A 318 -27.72 26.19 21.74
CA LEU A 318 -28.37 24.90 21.91
C LEU A 318 -28.75 24.65 23.37
N ARG A 319 -30.03 24.84 23.71
CA ARG A 319 -30.62 24.27 24.93
C ARG A 319 -30.95 22.80 24.67
N ARG A 320 -30.91 21.96 25.71
CA ARG A 320 -31.31 20.53 25.70
C ARG A 320 -32.76 20.25 25.24
N SER A 321 -33.47 21.24 24.70
CA SER A 321 -34.84 21.17 24.21
C SER A 321 -34.90 21.19 22.68
N THR A 322 -34.49 20.09 22.04
CA THR A 322 -35.01 19.69 20.72
C THR A 322 -35.57 18.28 20.87
N GLY A 323 -36.69 18.16 21.59
CA GLY A 323 -37.40 16.88 21.84
C GLY A 323 -38.02 16.25 20.59
N THR A 324 -37.60 16.66 19.39
CA THR A 324 -38.01 16.08 18.11
C THR A 324 -36.77 15.55 17.38
N SER A 325 -36.85 14.34 16.85
CA SER A 325 -35.76 13.69 16.08
C SER A 325 -35.26 14.57 14.93
N GLN A 326 -36.17 15.30 14.28
CA GLN A 326 -35.85 16.22 13.19
C GLN A 326 -34.93 17.37 13.63
N GLY A 327 -35.15 17.94 14.82
CA GLY A 327 -34.30 19.02 15.35
C GLY A 327 -32.88 18.55 15.67
N ARG A 328 -32.70 17.31 16.11
CA ARG A 328 -31.38 16.73 16.41
C ARG A 328 -30.56 16.50 15.13
N CYS A 329 -31.18 15.98 14.07
CA CYS A 329 -30.53 15.80 12.78
C CYS A 329 -30.02 17.12 12.19
N ASP A 330 -30.80 18.20 12.32
CA ASP A 330 -30.38 19.52 11.84
C ASP A 330 -29.16 20.05 12.60
N VAL A 331 -29.08 19.82 13.90
CA VAL A 331 -27.91 20.18 14.73
C VAL A 331 -26.67 19.40 14.29
N ILE A 332 -26.80 18.09 14.09
CA ILE A 332 -25.71 17.22 13.62
C ILE A 332 -25.23 17.69 12.24
N ASN A 333 -26.14 17.93 11.31
CA ASN A 333 -25.83 18.40 9.96
C ASN A 333 -25.07 19.73 9.97
N SER A 334 -25.56 20.68 10.78
CA SER A 334 -24.90 21.97 10.97
C SER A 334 -23.51 21.84 11.61
N LEU A 335 -23.32 20.93 12.55
CA LEU A 335 -22.03 20.66 13.18
C LEU A 335 -21.01 20.02 12.21
N VAL A 336 -21.46 19.11 11.34
CA VAL A 336 -20.59 18.52 10.32
C VAL A 336 -20.22 19.56 9.25
N LEU A 337 -21.16 20.42 8.83
CA LEU A 337 -20.84 21.56 7.94
C LEU A 337 -19.85 22.53 8.60
N LEU A 338 -20.03 22.84 9.88
CA LEU A 338 -19.09 23.65 10.66
C LEU A 338 -17.70 23.01 10.70
N SER A 339 -17.64 21.69 10.89
CA SER A 339 -16.38 20.93 10.86
C SER A 339 -15.67 21.00 9.51
N GLU A 340 -16.40 21.01 8.39
CA GLU A 340 -15.81 21.26 7.07
C GLU A 340 -15.33 22.72 6.92
N LEU A 341 -16.10 23.70 7.40
CA LEU A 341 -15.69 25.11 7.42
C LEU A 341 -14.40 25.34 8.22
N VAL A 342 -14.18 24.58 9.28
CA VAL A 342 -12.92 24.56 10.04
C VAL A 342 -11.74 24.12 9.16
N LYS A 343 -11.90 23.07 8.35
CA LYS A 343 -10.84 22.59 7.43
C LYS A 343 -10.47 23.61 6.37
N PHE A 344 -11.43 24.42 5.92
CA PHE A 344 -11.20 25.54 5.01
C PHE A 344 -10.75 26.85 5.72
N LYS A 345 -10.42 26.78 7.02
CA LYS A 345 -10.00 27.94 7.84
C LYS A 345 -11.04 29.08 7.81
N ALA A 346 -12.32 28.74 7.73
CA ALA A 346 -13.43 29.71 7.85
C ALA A 346 -13.83 29.94 9.31
N VAL A 347 -13.61 28.95 10.18
CA VAL A 347 -13.83 29.00 11.63
C VAL A 347 -12.47 28.95 12.33
N PRO A 348 -12.17 29.85 13.28
CA PRO A 348 -10.93 29.81 14.04
C PRO A 348 -10.95 28.69 15.10
N ALA A 349 -9.78 28.20 15.47
CA ALA A 349 -9.66 27.12 16.46
C ALA A 349 -10.18 27.52 17.86
N SER A 350 -10.13 28.81 18.21
CA SER A 350 -10.71 29.34 19.45
C SER A 350 -12.19 28.97 19.59
N ASP A 351 -12.96 29.12 18.52
CA ASP A 351 -14.40 28.89 18.52
C ASP A 351 -14.70 27.40 18.64
N VAL A 352 -13.88 26.56 17.98
CA VAL A 352 -14.01 25.10 18.08
C VAL A 352 -13.73 24.61 19.49
N PHE A 353 -12.67 25.10 20.14
CA PHE A 353 -12.39 24.74 21.54
C PHE A 353 -13.46 25.25 22.49
N GLY A 354 -14.01 26.46 22.25
CA GLY A 354 -15.15 26.97 23.00
C GLY A 354 -16.39 26.07 22.87
N LEU A 355 -16.67 25.56 21.67
CA LEU A 355 -17.75 24.60 21.44
C LEU A 355 -17.52 23.27 22.15
N LEU A 356 -16.28 22.76 22.18
CA LEU A 356 -15.94 21.55 22.92
C LEU A 356 -16.16 21.73 24.43
N ASP A 357 -15.76 22.86 25.01
CA ASP A 357 -16.05 23.19 26.41
C ASP A 357 -17.56 23.28 26.67
N HIS A 358 -18.30 23.92 25.75
CA HIS A 358 -19.74 24.03 25.84
C HIS A 358 -20.42 22.65 25.83
N PHE A 359 -20.08 21.77 24.88
CA PHE A 359 -20.65 20.42 24.79
C PHE A 359 -20.34 19.57 26.02
N LEU A 360 -19.12 19.63 26.56
CA LEU A 360 -18.79 18.98 27.83
C LEU A 360 -19.62 19.53 28.99
N LYS A 361 -19.80 20.86 29.07
CA LYS A 361 -20.60 21.52 30.12
C LYS A 361 -22.07 21.10 30.07
N ILE A 362 -22.66 20.99 28.88
CA ILE A 362 -24.04 20.53 28.70
C ILE A 362 -24.15 18.98 28.67
N LYS A 363 -23.03 18.27 28.85
CA LYS A 363 -22.93 16.79 28.82
C LYS A 363 -23.45 16.18 27.51
N ASP A 364 -23.22 16.83 26.39
CA ASP A 364 -23.59 16.32 25.06
C ASP A 364 -22.39 15.64 24.39
N ILE A 365 -22.17 14.38 24.78
CA ILE A 365 -20.99 13.61 24.39
C ILE A 365 -21.01 13.25 22.91
N GLU A 366 -22.19 13.04 22.33
CA GLU A 366 -22.34 12.77 20.89
C GLU A 366 -21.79 13.92 20.05
N LEU A 367 -22.22 15.16 20.32
CA LEU A 367 -21.75 16.34 19.56
C LEU A 367 -20.28 16.63 19.84
N PHE A 368 -19.83 16.46 21.09
CA PHE A 368 -18.42 16.56 21.46
C PHE A 368 -17.54 15.60 20.63
N CYS A 369 -17.91 14.31 20.61
CA CYS A 369 -17.19 13.29 19.87
C CYS A 369 -17.27 13.51 18.36
N LEU A 370 -18.43 13.93 17.83
CA LEU A 370 -18.61 14.20 16.41
C LEU A 370 -17.72 15.36 15.92
N LEU A 371 -17.62 16.44 16.69
CA LEU A 371 -16.76 17.58 16.35
C LEU A 371 -15.28 17.15 16.34
N LEU A 372 -14.82 16.50 17.40
CA LEU A 372 -13.44 16.00 17.48
C LEU A 372 -13.15 14.93 16.41
N LYS A 373 -14.09 14.04 16.09
CA LYS A 373 -13.95 13.05 15.03
C LYS A 373 -13.61 13.69 13.69
N ASN A 374 -14.23 14.83 13.39
CA ASN A 374 -14.09 15.50 12.10
C ASN A 374 -12.88 16.45 12.01
N VAL A 375 -12.50 17.11 13.11
CA VAL A 375 -11.42 18.12 13.12
C VAL A 375 -10.16 17.70 13.89
N GLY A 376 -10.26 16.72 14.78
CA GLY A 376 -9.22 16.37 15.75
C GLY A 376 -7.92 15.90 15.09
N ARG A 377 -7.99 15.12 14.02
CA ARG A 377 -6.78 14.73 13.27
C ARG A 377 -6.06 15.93 12.66
N MET A 378 -6.80 16.90 12.14
CA MET A 378 -6.22 18.11 11.57
C MET A 378 -5.52 18.94 12.65
N TYR A 379 -6.14 19.13 13.81
CA TYR A 379 -5.56 19.89 14.91
C TYR A 379 -4.41 19.16 15.62
N LEU A 380 -4.39 17.83 15.63
CA LEU A 380 -3.22 17.09 16.09
C LEU A 380 -2.01 17.24 15.16
N MET A 381 -2.21 17.53 13.88
CA MET A 381 -1.11 17.75 12.92
C MET A 381 -0.59 19.19 12.94
N ASP A 382 -1.34 20.13 13.51
CA ASP A 382 -0.96 21.55 13.62
C ASP A 382 -0.35 21.84 15.00
N GLU A 383 0.91 22.31 15.02
CA GLU A 383 1.65 22.60 16.24
C GLU A 383 0.92 23.56 17.18
N SER A 384 0.19 24.53 16.64
CA SER A 384 -0.51 25.57 17.41
C SER A 384 -1.73 25.05 18.17
N THR A 385 -2.32 23.95 17.71
CA THR A 385 -3.55 23.37 18.29
C THR A 385 -3.34 21.98 18.88
N ASN A 386 -2.17 21.36 18.67
CA ASN A 386 -1.84 20.00 19.09
C ASN A 386 -2.01 19.78 20.61
N SER A 387 -1.36 20.62 21.43
CA SER A 387 -1.35 20.47 22.89
C SER A 387 -2.78 20.51 23.46
N LYS A 388 -3.54 21.54 23.06
CA LYS A 388 -4.92 21.72 23.50
C LYS A 388 -5.85 20.61 22.99
N THR A 389 -5.64 20.12 21.78
CA THR A 389 -6.41 18.99 21.23
C THR A 389 -6.18 17.70 22.02
N ARG A 390 -4.94 17.42 22.44
CA ARG A 390 -4.63 16.28 23.32
C ARG A 390 -5.36 16.38 24.65
N GLU A 391 -5.38 17.57 25.25
CA GLU A 391 -6.14 17.81 26.48
C GLU A 391 -7.63 17.45 26.33
N TYR A 392 -8.29 17.87 25.24
CA TYR A 392 -9.68 17.49 24.99
C TYR A 392 -9.88 16.00 24.71
N LEU A 393 -8.92 15.34 24.04
CA LEU A 393 -8.97 13.90 23.84
C LEU A 393 -8.87 13.15 25.17
N ASP A 394 -7.95 13.55 26.05
CA ASP A 394 -7.81 12.97 27.38
C ASP A 394 -9.08 13.21 28.20
N ARG A 395 -9.68 14.41 28.14
CA ARG A 395 -10.97 14.70 28.79
C ARG A 395 -12.10 13.79 28.27
N GLY A 396 -12.18 13.57 26.95
CA GLY A 396 -13.16 12.68 26.33
C GLY A 396 -12.96 11.21 26.74
N ILE A 397 -11.72 10.72 26.72
CA ILE A 397 -11.37 9.35 27.11
C ILE A 397 -11.64 9.11 28.60
N ASN A 398 -11.27 10.07 29.46
CA ASN A 398 -11.53 9.99 30.89
C ASN A 398 -13.04 10.00 31.22
N PHE A 399 -13.85 10.66 30.39
CA PHE A 399 -15.31 10.56 30.47
C PHE A 399 -15.80 9.14 30.15
N GLY A 400 -15.15 8.45 29.21
CA GLY A 400 -15.40 7.06 28.80
C GLY A 400 -15.42 6.06 29.95
N ASN A 401 -14.59 6.27 30.98
CA ASN A 401 -14.51 5.38 32.14
C ASN A 401 -15.73 5.46 33.08
N ARG A 402 -16.66 6.40 32.85
CA ARG A 402 -17.82 6.68 33.72
C ARG A 402 -19.14 6.82 32.96
N CYS A 403 -19.18 6.48 31.67
CA CYS A 403 -20.33 6.75 30.80
C CYS A 403 -21.14 5.50 30.46
N SER A 404 -22.30 5.70 29.83
CA SER A 404 -23.15 4.61 29.34
C SER A 404 -22.54 3.88 28.14
N ASN A 405 -23.03 2.66 27.84
CA ASN A 405 -22.57 1.86 26.70
C ASN A 405 -22.68 2.61 25.35
N ILE A 406 -23.67 3.50 25.19
CA ILE A 406 -23.87 4.28 23.96
C ILE A 406 -22.81 5.39 23.85
N GLU A 407 -22.51 6.09 24.95
CA GLU A 407 -21.47 7.13 24.97
C GLU A 407 -20.07 6.54 24.72
N CYS A 408 -19.81 5.33 25.21
CA CYS A 408 -18.58 4.58 24.89
C CYS A 408 -18.42 4.36 23.37
N LEU A 409 -19.51 4.09 22.63
CA LEU A 409 -19.45 3.90 21.17
C LEU A 409 -19.00 5.17 20.45
N TYR A 410 -19.54 6.34 20.84
CA TYR A 410 -19.15 7.63 20.24
C TYR A 410 -17.69 7.97 20.53
N ILE A 411 -17.23 7.72 21.76
CA ILE A 411 -15.84 7.96 22.16
C ILE A 411 -14.89 7.04 21.37
N ASN A 412 -15.23 5.76 21.26
CA ASN A 412 -14.41 4.79 20.50
C ASN A 412 -14.35 5.15 19.01
N ASP A 413 -15.49 5.46 18.38
CA ASP A 413 -15.56 5.88 16.97
C ASP A 413 -14.73 7.15 16.71
N MET A 414 -14.81 8.15 17.61
CA MET A 414 -13.97 9.34 17.56
C MET A 414 -12.48 8.99 17.63
N VAL A 415 -12.05 8.21 18.63
CA VAL A 415 -10.64 7.83 18.84
C VAL A 415 -10.10 7.05 17.64
N CYS A 416 -10.85 6.07 17.13
CA CYS A 416 -10.47 5.28 15.97
C CYS A 416 -10.30 6.12 14.70
N ARG A 417 -11.11 7.17 14.52
CA ARG A 417 -11.01 8.05 13.36
C ARG A 417 -9.84 9.03 13.46
N ILE A 418 -9.51 9.50 14.66
CA ILE A 418 -8.43 10.46 14.92
C ILE A 418 -7.06 9.77 14.89
N PHE A 419 -6.97 8.59 15.50
CA PHE A 419 -5.77 7.74 15.52
C PHE A 419 -6.04 6.47 14.71
N PRO A 420 -6.12 6.58 13.38
CA PRO A 420 -6.15 5.38 12.56
C PRO A 420 -4.86 4.63 12.85
N ASN A 421 -4.96 3.40 13.37
CA ASN A 421 -3.79 2.57 13.61
C ASN A 421 -2.94 2.54 12.33
N ARG A 422 -1.63 2.83 12.45
CA ARG A 422 -0.67 2.76 11.32
C ARG A 422 -0.40 1.33 10.86
N ARG A 423 -0.86 0.33 11.62
CA ARG A 423 -1.23 -0.95 11.06
C ARG A 423 -2.61 -0.73 10.49
N GLU A 424 -2.76 -0.79 9.17
CA GLU A 424 -4.07 -0.95 8.56
C GLU A 424 -4.80 -2.10 9.27
N THR A 425 -5.57 -1.82 10.32
CA THR A 425 -6.80 -2.56 10.56
C THR A 425 -7.68 -2.14 9.40
N LYS A 426 -7.50 -2.83 8.27
CA LYS A 426 -8.49 -2.93 7.22
C LYS A 426 -9.75 -3.51 7.87
N MET A 427 -10.52 -2.68 8.55
CA MET A 427 -11.97 -2.88 8.63
C MET A 427 -12.59 -2.43 7.31
N GLU A 428 -12.09 -2.98 6.21
CA GLU A 428 -12.68 -2.81 4.88
C GLU A 428 -12.83 -4.14 4.12
N ASP A 429 -12.23 -5.24 4.58
CA ASP A 429 -12.51 -6.54 3.98
C ASP A 429 -13.34 -7.39 4.94
N PHE A 430 -14.63 -7.50 4.65
CA PHE A 430 -15.55 -8.43 5.33
C PHE A 430 -14.95 -9.84 5.41
N ILE A 431 -14.16 -10.22 4.40
CA ILE A 431 -13.41 -11.48 4.35
C ILE A 431 -12.36 -11.58 5.47
N SER A 432 -11.67 -10.49 5.81
CA SER A 432 -10.69 -10.49 6.90
C SER A 432 -11.36 -10.69 8.27
N PHE A 433 -12.56 -10.10 8.46
CA PHE A 433 -13.38 -10.39 9.63
C PHE A 433 -13.80 -11.87 9.66
N ILE A 434 -14.18 -12.44 8.53
CA ILE A 434 -14.58 -13.84 8.45
C ILE A 434 -13.41 -14.78 8.75
N VAL A 435 -12.25 -14.53 8.14
CA VAL A 435 -11.03 -15.30 8.39
C VAL A 435 -10.64 -15.23 9.87
N PHE A 436 -10.81 -14.08 10.52
CA PHE A 436 -10.59 -13.91 11.97
C PHE A 436 -11.62 -14.67 12.81
N TYR A 437 -12.92 -14.54 12.49
CA TYR A 437 -14.02 -15.20 13.22
C TYR A 437 -13.92 -16.73 13.18
N PHE A 438 -13.45 -17.31 12.08
CA PHE A 438 -13.25 -18.76 11.93
C PHE A 438 -11.92 -19.28 12.46
N GLN A 439 -11.13 -18.46 13.16
CA GLN A 439 -10.00 -18.98 13.93
C GLN A 439 -10.53 -19.75 15.15
N LYS A 440 -9.90 -20.89 15.45
CA LYS A 440 -10.34 -21.89 16.44
C LYS A 440 -10.63 -21.33 17.85
N GLU A 441 -10.06 -20.17 18.18
CA GLU A 441 -10.17 -19.50 19.48
C GLU A 441 -11.41 -18.60 19.61
N TYR A 442 -12.02 -18.18 18.50
CA TYR A 442 -13.12 -17.19 18.48
C TYR A 442 -14.45 -17.74 17.96
N PHE A 443 -14.42 -18.92 17.36
CA PHE A 443 -15.61 -19.56 16.82
C PHE A 443 -16.53 -20.10 17.93
N ASN A 444 -17.79 -19.68 17.93
CA ASN A 444 -18.83 -20.21 18.84
C ASN A 444 -20.06 -20.66 18.04
N GLU A 445 -20.31 -21.97 18.01
CA GLU A 445 -21.43 -22.61 17.31
C GLU A 445 -22.80 -22.29 17.93
N GLU A 446 -22.85 -21.79 19.18
CA GLU A 446 -24.10 -21.39 19.83
C GLU A 446 -24.31 -19.86 19.81
N GLY A 447 -23.40 -19.11 19.17
CA GLY A 447 -23.44 -17.65 19.15
C GLY A 447 -24.51 -17.06 18.23
N GLU A 448 -25.05 -15.90 18.58
CA GLU A 448 -26.03 -15.18 17.75
C GLU A 448 -25.47 -14.81 16.36
N ALA A 449 -24.19 -14.43 16.29
CA ALA A 449 -23.50 -14.19 15.03
C ALA A 449 -23.49 -15.44 14.12
N TRP A 450 -23.33 -16.63 14.70
CA TRP A 450 -23.36 -17.89 13.96
C TRP A 450 -24.75 -18.19 13.37
N GLU A 451 -25.81 -17.99 14.16
CA GLU A 451 -27.20 -18.18 13.70
C GLU A 451 -27.56 -17.28 12.51
N ILE A 452 -27.06 -16.05 12.51
CA ILE A 452 -27.30 -15.08 11.42
C ILE A 452 -26.49 -15.46 10.18
N LEU A 453 -25.23 -15.84 10.35
CA LEU A 453 -24.32 -16.14 9.23
C LEU A 453 -24.72 -17.41 8.47
N LYS A 454 -25.11 -18.48 9.17
CA LYS A 454 -25.53 -19.75 8.54
C LYS A 454 -26.79 -19.63 7.67
N ARG A 455 -27.67 -18.66 7.97
CA ARG A 455 -28.90 -18.41 7.20
C ARG A 455 -28.65 -17.58 5.93
N ASN A 456 -27.50 -16.91 5.84
CA ASN A 456 -27.17 -16.04 4.72
C ASN A 456 -26.49 -16.82 3.58
N ARG A 457 -27.24 -17.19 2.54
CA ARG A 457 -26.70 -17.93 1.39
C ARG A 457 -25.60 -17.18 0.63
N ARG A 458 -25.68 -15.84 0.56
CA ARG A 458 -24.67 -15.01 -0.10
C ARG A 458 -23.34 -15.05 0.65
N PHE A 459 -23.40 -15.07 1.98
CA PHE A 459 -22.24 -15.24 2.84
C PHE A 459 -21.54 -16.59 2.61
N LEU A 460 -22.30 -17.68 2.64
CA LEU A 460 -21.79 -19.04 2.41
C LEU A 460 -21.14 -19.16 1.02
N PHE A 461 -21.75 -18.55 0.00
CA PHE A 461 -21.20 -18.56 -1.35
C PHE A 461 -19.86 -17.80 -1.42
N MET A 462 -19.72 -16.66 -0.74
CA MET A 462 -18.44 -15.93 -0.71
C MET A 462 -17.31 -16.73 -0.05
N LEU A 463 -17.63 -17.50 0.98
CA LEU A 463 -16.68 -18.42 1.63
C LEU A 463 -16.22 -19.53 0.68
N VAL A 464 -17.19 -20.20 0.03
CA VAL A 464 -16.92 -21.30 -0.90
C VAL A 464 -16.10 -20.83 -2.11
N LEU A 465 -16.29 -19.60 -2.57
CA LEU A 465 -15.57 -19.09 -3.73
C LEU A 465 -14.09 -18.78 -3.49
N ARG A 466 -13.63 -18.73 -2.24
CA ARG A 466 -12.25 -18.30 -1.90
C ARG A 466 -11.55 -19.22 -0.88
N PRO A 467 -11.49 -20.54 -1.11
CA PRO A 467 -10.89 -21.46 -0.15
C PRO A 467 -9.40 -21.18 0.11
N TRP A 468 -8.68 -20.58 -0.84
CA TRP A 468 -7.26 -20.25 -0.67
C TRP A 468 -6.97 -19.17 0.38
N GLU A 469 -7.98 -18.42 0.85
CA GLU A 469 -7.81 -17.38 1.87
C GLU A 469 -7.85 -17.95 3.30
N PHE A 470 -8.17 -19.23 3.45
CA PHE A 470 -8.36 -19.88 4.75
C PHE A 470 -7.26 -20.90 5.02
N LYS A 471 -6.69 -20.86 6.23
CA LYS A 471 -5.68 -21.83 6.68
C LYS A 471 -6.28 -23.19 7.00
N ASP A 472 -7.50 -23.21 7.55
CA ASP A 472 -8.25 -24.44 7.84
C ASP A 472 -9.61 -24.39 7.15
N LEU A 473 -9.83 -25.36 6.26
CA LEU A 473 -11.07 -25.50 5.49
C LEU A 473 -12.12 -26.34 6.20
N SER A 474 -11.79 -26.95 7.34
CA SER A 474 -12.69 -27.84 8.08
C SER A 474 -13.93 -27.11 8.59
N HIS A 475 -13.78 -25.88 9.06
CA HIS A 475 -14.90 -25.03 9.49
C HIS A 475 -15.82 -24.62 8.33
N ILE A 476 -15.26 -24.40 7.13
CA ILE A 476 -16.05 -24.10 5.93
C ILE A 476 -16.81 -25.33 5.46
N ALA A 477 -16.17 -26.51 5.45
CA ALA A 477 -16.84 -27.76 5.11
C ALA A 477 -17.99 -28.08 6.07
N PHE A 478 -17.76 -27.88 7.38
CA PHE A 478 -18.79 -28.00 8.41
C PHE A 478 -19.97 -27.03 8.17
N LEU A 479 -19.68 -25.78 7.81
CA LEU A 479 -20.67 -24.79 7.43
C LEU A 479 -21.53 -25.23 6.23
N ILE A 480 -20.90 -25.76 5.19
CA ILE A 480 -21.58 -26.24 3.98
C ILE A 480 -22.52 -27.39 4.33
N ASP A 481 -22.08 -28.31 5.21
CA ASP A 481 -22.91 -29.40 5.76
C ASP A 481 -24.14 -28.85 6.49
N LYS A 482 -23.93 -27.98 7.50
CA LYS A 482 -25.02 -27.40 8.30
C LYS A 482 -25.99 -26.55 7.48
N ALA A 483 -25.54 -25.96 6.39
CA ALA A 483 -26.37 -25.19 5.48
C ALA A 483 -27.12 -26.05 4.44
N ASN A 484 -26.95 -27.38 4.45
CA ASN A 484 -27.47 -28.31 3.43
C ASN A 484 -27.04 -27.94 2.01
N LEU A 485 -25.79 -27.51 1.83
CA LEU A 485 -25.22 -27.09 0.54
C LEU A 485 -24.19 -28.08 -0.01
N LEU A 486 -24.05 -29.27 0.56
CA LEU A 486 -23.02 -30.24 0.17
C LEU A 486 -23.09 -30.59 -1.33
N ASP A 487 -24.24 -31.03 -1.85
CA ASP A 487 -24.35 -31.48 -3.24
C ASP A 487 -24.13 -30.33 -4.25
N PRO A 488 -24.76 -29.14 -4.09
CA PRO A 488 -24.49 -28.01 -4.98
C PRO A 488 -23.02 -27.55 -4.98
N VAL A 489 -22.33 -27.63 -3.84
CA VAL A 489 -20.91 -27.24 -3.76
C VAL A 489 -20.01 -28.29 -4.42
N ILE A 490 -20.30 -29.57 -4.25
CA ILE A 490 -19.59 -30.66 -4.94
C ILE A 490 -19.71 -30.48 -6.46
N ASP A 491 -20.91 -30.32 -6.97
CA ASP A 491 -21.17 -30.14 -8.40
C ASP A 491 -20.43 -28.91 -8.94
N PHE A 492 -20.49 -27.80 -8.20
CA PHE A 492 -19.79 -26.57 -8.54
C PHE A 492 -18.27 -26.78 -8.62
N ILE A 493 -17.65 -27.45 -7.64
CA ILE A 493 -16.20 -27.69 -7.64
C ILE A 493 -15.79 -28.60 -8.80
N LEU A 494 -16.59 -29.61 -9.14
CA LEU A 494 -16.32 -30.48 -10.30
C LEU A 494 -16.26 -29.68 -11.61
N VAL A 495 -17.20 -28.74 -11.81
CA VAL A 495 -17.19 -27.84 -12.97
C VAL A 495 -15.97 -26.91 -12.94
N LEU A 496 -15.52 -26.49 -11.76
CA LEU A 496 -14.32 -25.66 -11.64
C LEU A 496 -13.04 -26.39 -12.03
N PHE A 497 -12.91 -27.68 -11.76
CA PHE A 497 -11.70 -28.42 -12.13
C PHE A 497 -11.43 -28.41 -13.64
N SER A 498 -12.46 -28.41 -14.48
CA SER A 498 -12.31 -28.35 -15.94
C SER A 498 -12.16 -26.92 -16.49
N THR A 499 -12.51 -25.89 -15.73
CA THR A 499 -12.59 -24.50 -16.22
C THR A 499 -11.56 -23.56 -15.60
N LEU A 500 -11.02 -23.89 -14.43
CA LEU A 500 -10.15 -22.99 -13.66
C LEU A 500 -8.68 -23.16 -14.07
N GLN A 501 -8.11 -22.10 -14.66
CA GLN A 501 -6.71 -22.09 -15.14
C GLN A 501 -5.66 -21.98 -14.02
N SER A 502 -6.06 -21.61 -12.79
CA SER A 502 -5.12 -21.34 -11.70
C SER A 502 -4.82 -22.58 -10.87
N LYS A 503 -3.61 -23.15 -11.03
CA LYS A 503 -3.12 -24.32 -10.26
C LYS A 503 -3.37 -24.18 -8.77
N MET A 504 -2.92 -23.07 -8.14
CA MET A 504 -3.08 -22.85 -6.69
C MET A 504 -4.55 -22.90 -6.26
N LYS A 505 -5.44 -22.22 -6.98
CA LYS A 505 -6.86 -22.16 -6.62
C LYS A 505 -7.53 -23.52 -6.80
N THR A 506 -7.22 -24.22 -7.88
CA THR A 506 -7.74 -25.56 -8.14
C THR A 506 -7.33 -26.55 -7.04
N ILE A 507 -6.09 -26.47 -6.53
CA ILE A 507 -5.66 -27.28 -5.37
C ILE A 507 -6.40 -26.88 -4.08
N ALA A 508 -6.63 -25.59 -3.84
CA ALA A 508 -7.42 -25.15 -2.70
C ALA A 508 -8.87 -25.67 -2.76
N PHE A 509 -9.48 -25.70 -3.94
CA PHE A 509 -10.78 -26.32 -4.17
C PHE A 509 -10.76 -27.84 -4.00
N ALA A 510 -9.68 -28.52 -4.40
CA ALA A 510 -9.51 -29.95 -4.16
C ALA A 510 -9.42 -30.28 -2.66
N LYS A 511 -8.71 -29.47 -1.89
CA LYS A 511 -8.66 -29.59 -0.42
C LYS A 511 -10.04 -29.35 0.21
N LEU A 512 -10.77 -28.31 -0.24
CA LEU A 512 -12.14 -28.08 0.24
C LEU A 512 -13.07 -29.25 -0.11
N MET A 513 -12.97 -29.79 -1.32
CA MET A 513 -13.72 -30.97 -1.77
C MET A 513 -13.45 -32.17 -0.85
N GLY A 514 -12.19 -32.47 -0.53
CA GLY A 514 -11.84 -33.54 0.42
C GLY A 514 -12.53 -33.38 1.77
N LYS A 515 -12.49 -32.17 2.34
CA LYS A 515 -13.16 -31.87 3.62
C LYS A 515 -14.70 -31.97 3.54
N VAL A 516 -15.29 -31.55 2.43
CA VAL A 516 -16.74 -31.63 2.18
C VAL A 516 -17.21 -33.08 1.98
N LEU A 517 -16.44 -33.87 1.23
CA LEU A 517 -16.76 -35.27 0.95
C LEU A 517 -16.76 -36.15 2.20
N LYS A 518 -16.03 -35.77 3.25
CA LYS A 518 -16.04 -36.44 4.55
C LYS A 518 -17.44 -36.55 5.17
N TYR A 519 -18.36 -35.64 4.84
CA TYR A 519 -19.74 -35.65 5.32
C TYR A 519 -20.69 -36.52 4.46
N LYS A 520 -20.20 -37.09 3.35
CA LYS A 520 -20.97 -37.96 2.45
C LYS A 520 -20.65 -39.43 2.66
N LYS A 521 -21.58 -40.30 2.24
CA LYS A 521 -21.39 -41.75 2.26
C LYS A 521 -20.22 -42.14 1.36
N MET A 522 -19.45 -43.15 1.76
CA MET A 522 -18.29 -43.66 1.03
C MET A 522 -18.61 -44.03 -0.43
N SER A 523 -19.81 -44.53 -0.72
CA SER A 523 -20.25 -44.84 -2.09
C SER A 523 -20.27 -43.62 -3.01
N LEU A 524 -20.72 -42.47 -2.50
CA LEU A 524 -20.76 -41.22 -3.25
C LEU A 524 -19.36 -40.60 -3.38
N GLN A 525 -18.53 -40.73 -2.34
CA GLN A 525 -17.12 -40.32 -2.42
C GLN A 525 -16.38 -41.10 -3.54
N ASP A 526 -16.61 -42.42 -3.62
CA ASP A 526 -16.04 -43.27 -4.69
C ASP A 526 -16.53 -42.87 -6.08
N GLU A 527 -17.81 -42.55 -6.23
CA GLU A 527 -18.39 -42.08 -7.49
C GLU A 527 -17.76 -40.75 -7.94
N ILE A 528 -17.58 -39.80 -7.03
CA ILE A 528 -16.98 -38.50 -7.33
C ILE A 528 -15.51 -38.63 -7.72
N LEU A 529 -14.75 -39.52 -7.06
CA LEU A 529 -13.37 -39.81 -7.44
C LEU A 529 -13.28 -40.42 -8.85
N LYS A 530 -14.21 -41.31 -9.23
CA LYS A 530 -14.31 -41.81 -10.61
C LYS A 530 -14.63 -40.70 -11.61
N SER A 531 -15.54 -39.81 -11.26
CA SER A 531 -15.87 -38.64 -12.10
C SER A 531 -14.64 -37.75 -12.32
N ILE A 532 -13.79 -37.55 -11.32
CA ILE A 532 -12.54 -36.78 -11.47
C ILE A 532 -11.54 -37.49 -12.38
N LEU A 533 -11.43 -38.83 -12.30
CA LEU A 533 -10.54 -39.61 -13.16
C LEU A 533 -10.86 -39.45 -14.64
N ILE A 534 -12.14 -39.31 -15.00
CA ILE A 534 -12.60 -39.13 -16.39
C ILE A 534 -12.60 -37.68 -16.87
N LEU A 535 -12.28 -36.69 -16.01
CA LEU A 535 -12.21 -35.28 -16.44
C LEU A 535 -11.11 -35.08 -17.50
N GLU A 536 -11.41 -34.30 -18.53
CA GLU A 536 -10.48 -33.89 -19.59
C GLU A 536 -9.57 -32.75 -19.11
N ILE A 537 -8.70 -33.06 -18.14
CA ILE A 537 -7.70 -32.14 -17.59
C ILE A 537 -6.31 -32.78 -17.64
N ASP A 538 -5.28 -31.93 -17.63
CA ASP A 538 -3.87 -32.36 -17.60
C ASP A 538 -3.63 -33.43 -16.52
N SER A 539 -2.93 -34.52 -16.88
CA SER A 539 -2.75 -35.68 -15.99
C SER A 539 -2.03 -35.32 -14.70
N ARG A 540 -1.02 -34.42 -14.75
CA ARG A 540 -0.33 -33.96 -13.54
C ARG A 540 -1.29 -33.21 -12.62
N MET A 541 -2.13 -32.35 -13.19
CA MET A 541 -3.13 -31.61 -12.41
C MET A 541 -4.19 -32.54 -11.82
N LYS A 542 -4.66 -33.53 -12.60
CA LYS A 542 -5.59 -34.57 -12.14
C LYS A 542 -5.03 -35.32 -10.94
N THR A 543 -3.77 -35.73 -11.01
CA THR A 543 -3.07 -36.42 -9.92
C THR A 543 -2.93 -35.54 -8.68
N LYS A 544 -2.64 -34.23 -8.82
CA LYS A 544 -2.61 -33.30 -7.66
C LYS A 544 -3.99 -33.11 -7.03
N ILE A 545 -5.06 -33.03 -7.83
CA ILE A 545 -6.43 -32.94 -7.32
C ILE A 545 -6.80 -34.20 -6.54
N LEU A 546 -6.58 -35.37 -7.14
CA LEU A 546 -6.88 -36.66 -6.51
C LEU A 546 -6.09 -36.85 -5.22
N ALA A 547 -4.77 -36.59 -5.23
CA ALA A 547 -3.95 -36.67 -4.02
C ALA A 547 -4.48 -35.74 -2.92
N SER A 548 -4.85 -34.49 -3.26
CA SER A 548 -5.38 -33.52 -2.29
C SER A 548 -6.72 -33.94 -1.67
N ILE A 549 -7.60 -34.56 -2.45
CA ILE A 549 -8.91 -35.04 -1.96
C ILE A 549 -8.71 -36.28 -1.08
N LEU A 550 -7.79 -37.17 -1.48
CA LEU A 550 -7.54 -38.41 -0.77
C LEU A 550 -6.99 -38.19 0.64
N THR A 551 -6.22 -37.11 0.90
CA THR A 551 -5.71 -36.78 2.25
C THR A 551 -6.80 -36.81 3.32
N ASP A 552 -8.00 -36.32 2.99
CA ASP A 552 -9.15 -36.25 3.90
C ASP A 552 -10.12 -37.44 3.78
N SER A 553 -9.84 -38.39 2.90
CA SER A 553 -10.69 -39.56 2.64
C SER A 553 -10.41 -40.72 3.60
N SER A 554 -11.35 -41.67 3.69
CA SER A 554 -11.18 -42.90 4.47
C SER A 554 -9.99 -43.74 3.98
N TYR A 555 -9.41 -44.54 4.89
CA TYR A 555 -8.32 -45.49 4.57
C TYR A 555 -8.63 -46.38 3.35
N PHE A 556 -9.84 -46.93 3.27
CA PHE A 556 -10.26 -47.79 2.16
C PHE A 556 -10.21 -47.09 0.78
N LEU A 557 -10.61 -45.81 0.72
CA LEU A 557 -10.53 -45.04 -0.52
C LEU A 557 -9.08 -44.68 -0.85
N LYS A 558 -8.28 -44.29 0.16
CA LYS A 558 -6.84 -44.04 -0.05
C LYS A 558 -6.16 -45.26 -0.64
N GLN A 559 -6.36 -46.45 -0.05
CA GLN A 559 -5.78 -47.71 -0.53
C GLN A 559 -6.23 -48.07 -1.95
N LYS A 560 -7.51 -47.85 -2.28
CA LYS A 560 -8.06 -48.13 -3.61
C LYS A 560 -7.43 -47.27 -4.71
N TYR A 561 -7.18 -45.99 -4.44
CA TYR A 561 -6.73 -45.03 -5.46
C TYR A 561 -5.23 -44.73 -5.43
N VAL A 562 -4.51 -45.01 -4.33
CA VAL A 562 -3.05 -44.79 -4.26
C VAL A 562 -2.29 -45.59 -5.32
N GLY A 563 -2.74 -46.83 -5.59
CA GLY A 563 -2.13 -47.67 -6.62
C GLY A 563 -2.28 -47.12 -8.04
N LEU A 564 -3.29 -46.29 -8.28
CA LEU A 564 -3.45 -45.56 -9.54
C LEU A 564 -2.52 -44.36 -9.60
N LEU A 565 -2.39 -43.61 -8.50
CA LEU A 565 -1.48 -42.46 -8.41
C LEU A 565 -0.01 -42.85 -8.56
N ARG A 566 0.41 -44.00 -8.01
CA ARG A 566 1.77 -44.53 -8.15
C ARG A 566 2.14 -44.93 -9.58
N LYS A 567 1.15 -45.30 -10.41
CA LYS A 567 1.38 -45.74 -11.80
C LYS A 567 1.59 -44.58 -12.77
N GLU A 568 1.14 -43.38 -12.42
CA GLU A 568 1.47 -42.19 -13.20
C GLU A 568 2.91 -41.79 -12.91
N SER A 569 3.82 -42.16 -13.83
CA SER A 569 5.27 -41.92 -13.75
C SER A 569 5.62 -40.43 -13.89
N VAL A 570 5.23 -39.60 -12.93
CA VAL A 570 5.49 -38.16 -12.97
C VAL A 570 6.79 -37.84 -12.22
N LYS A 571 7.80 -37.32 -12.94
CA LYS A 571 9.06 -36.78 -12.38
C LYS A 571 8.88 -35.46 -11.60
N ASP A 572 7.69 -35.19 -11.09
CA ASP A 572 7.38 -33.95 -10.36
C ASP A 572 7.53 -34.21 -8.86
N LEU A 573 8.58 -33.64 -8.27
CA LEU A 573 8.92 -33.76 -6.85
C LEU A 573 7.74 -33.39 -5.93
N GLU A 574 6.89 -32.43 -6.33
CA GLU A 574 5.72 -32.02 -5.55
C GLU A 574 4.68 -33.15 -5.51
N ILE A 575 4.43 -33.83 -6.64
CA ILE A 575 3.51 -34.97 -6.71
C ILE A 575 4.06 -36.14 -5.92
N GLN A 576 5.35 -36.43 -6.07
CA GLN A 576 6.01 -37.51 -5.36
C GLN A 576 5.93 -37.28 -3.84
N SER A 577 6.18 -36.07 -3.36
CA SER A 577 6.01 -35.71 -1.95
C SER A 577 4.55 -35.87 -1.46
N MET A 578 3.56 -35.46 -2.27
CA MET A 578 2.15 -35.64 -1.91
C MET A 578 1.75 -37.12 -1.82
N ILE A 579 2.21 -37.95 -2.77
CA ILE A 579 1.94 -39.39 -2.75
C ILE A 579 2.69 -40.06 -1.59
N PHE A 580 3.93 -39.66 -1.33
CA PHE A 580 4.72 -40.13 -0.18
C PHE A 580 3.98 -39.88 1.12
N ASN A 581 3.54 -38.64 1.38
CA ASN A 581 2.78 -38.29 2.59
C ASN A 581 1.49 -39.11 2.71
N LEU A 582 0.78 -39.36 1.60
CA LEU A 582 -0.40 -40.23 1.60
C LEU A 582 -0.06 -41.68 1.97
N CYS A 583 1.07 -42.20 1.48
CA CYS A 583 1.53 -43.56 1.78
C CYS A 583 1.96 -43.69 3.24
N GLU A 584 2.68 -42.69 3.78
CA GLU A 584 3.02 -42.63 5.20
C GLU A 584 1.79 -42.60 6.09
N GLU A 585 0.77 -41.79 5.75
CA GLU A 585 -0.51 -41.75 6.49
C GLU A 585 -1.24 -43.10 6.52
N MET A 586 -1.00 -43.97 5.54
CA MET A 586 -1.56 -45.32 5.48
C MET A 586 -0.66 -46.39 6.11
N GLY A 587 0.58 -46.04 6.48
CA GLY A 587 1.59 -46.99 6.93
C GLY A 587 2.15 -47.88 5.81
N GLU A 588 2.05 -47.46 4.55
CA GLU A 588 2.60 -48.19 3.40
C GLU A 588 4.00 -47.68 3.04
N LYS A 589 4.93 -48.59 2.73
CA LYS A 589 6.25 -48.20 2.20
C LYS A 589 6.10 -47.64 0.79
N TYR A 590 6.62 -46.44 0.58
CA TYR A 590 6.82 -45.85 -0.74
C TYR A 590 8.25 -46.21 -1.20
N GLU A 591 8.39 -46.96 -2.28
CA GLU A 591 9.72 -47.25 -2.86
C GLU A 591 10.24 -45.95 -3.50
N GLU A 592 11.27 -45.36 -2.90
CA GLU A 592 11.90 -44.14 -3.40
C GLU A 592 12.52 -44.37 -4.79
N ILE A 593 12.26 -43.46 -5.72
CA ILE A 593 13.23 -43.14 -6.77
C ILE A 593 14.04 -41.96 -6.20
N LEU A 594 15.13 -42.27 -5.50
CA LEU A 594 16.12 -41.29 -5.06
C LEU A 594 16.78 -40.67 -6.31
N GLU A 595 16.37 -39.49 -6.72
CA GLU A 595 17.32 -38.53 -7.30
C GLU A 595 17.98 -37.86 -6.08
N GLU A 596 19.28 -38.13 -5.89
CA GLU A 596 20.07 -37.68 -4.74
C GLU A 596 19.87 -36.18 -4.48
N ASP A 597 19.34 -35.84 -3.29
CA ASP A 597 19.23 -34.47 -2.82
C ASP A 597 20.65 -33.86 -2.69
N SER A 598 20.87 -32.69 -3.29
CA SER A 598 22.19 -32.03 -3.36
C SER A 598 22.81 -31.70 -1.99
N PHE A 599 22.03 -31.85 -0.91
CA PHE A 599 22.47 -31.65 0.46
C PHE A 599 23.35 -32.80 0.97
N ASP A 600 23.09 -34.03 0.52
CA ASP A 600 23.90 -35.20 0.89
C ASP A 600 25.25 -35.23 0.14
N GLU A 601 25.33 -34.60 -1.04
CA GLU A 601 26.60 -34.36 -1.74
C GLU A 601 27.47 -33.33 -1.01
N GLU A 602 26.88 -32.25 -0.47
CA GLU A 602 27.61 -31.28 0.36
C GLU A 602 28.14 -31.90 1.67
N LEU A 603 27.35 -32.76 2.32
CA LEU A 603 27.79 -33.49 3.52
C LEU A 603 28.91 -34.49 3.21
N LYS A 604 28.84 -35.21 2.08
CA LYS A 604 29.93 -36.10 1.65
C LYS A 604 31.21 -35.32 1.31
N ASN A 605 31.07 -34.14 0.70
CA ASN A 605 32.21 -33.28 0.35
C ASN A 605 32.82 -32.55 1.55
N LEU A 606 32.07 -32.36 2.65
CA LEU A 606 32.60 -31.86 3.93
C LEU A 606 33.29 -32.96 4.78
N SER A 607 33.07 -34.24 4.44
CA SER A 607 33.69 -35.39 5.11
C SER A 607 34.94 -35.94 4.40
N LYS A 608 35.36 -35.30 3.30
CA LYS A 608 36.66 -35.51 2.63
C LYS A 608 37.54 -34.29 2.87
#